data_AF-A0A9D6D2Z9-F1
#
_entry.id   AF-A0A9D6D2Z9-F1
#
_cell.length_a   1.000
_cell.length_b   1.000
_cell.length_c   1.000
_cell.angle_alpha   90.00
_cell.angle_beta   90.00
_cell.angle_gamma   90.00
#
_symmetry.space_group_name_H-M   'P 1'
#
loop_
_entity.id
_entity.type
_entity.pdbx_description
1 polymer ?
#
loop_
_entity_poly.entity_id
_entity_poly.type
_entity_poly.pdbx_seq_one_letter_code
_entity_poly.pdbx_strand_id
1 'polypeptide(L)'
;MGETLTEYARACLEAGADGLFYATNVATKALMDPAACRRFQRPFDLPILGAVEGAPFTLMHVCGEATLFEEFADYPVTAFSWAVAPGNPSLAEGRRRTGRAVVGGLPAKPGIASMTPRAIKERAAAAVTEMDGRWLLLGPDCSINPDTPDDLMRAARAALGAR
;
A
#
# COMPACT_ATOMS: atom_id res chain seq x y z
N MET A 1 -10.16 16.23 13.57
CA MET A 1 -9.99 15.21 12.51
C MET A 1 -9.39 13.93 13.07
N GLY A 2 -8.18 13.96 13.65
CA GLY A 2 -7.54 12.77 14.25
C GLY A 2 -8.44 12.02 15.24
N GLU A 3 -8.94 12.71 16.28
CA GLU A 3 -9.86 12.11 17.28
C GLU A 3 -11.09 11.45 16.64
N THR A 4 -11.76 12.15 15.71
CA THR A 4 -12.92 11.64 14.99
C THR A 4 -12.60 10.37 14.20
N LEU A 5 -11.45 10.32 13.53
CA LEU A 5 -11.03 9.15 12.76
C LEU A 5 -10.61 8.00 13.67
N THR A 6 -10.06 8.27 14.86
CA THR A 6 -9.75 7.24 15.86
C THR A 6 -11.03 6.55 16.34
N GLU A 7 -12.06 7.32 16.70
CA GLU A 7 -13.35 6.75 17.12
C GLU A 7 -14.05 6.02 15.97
N TYR A 8 -13.98 6.56 14.75
CA TYR A 8 -14.53 5.90 13.57
C TYR A 8 -13.84 4.57 13.26
N ALA A 9 -12.50 4.53 13.34
CA ALA A 9 -11.71 3.32 13.17
C ALA A 9 -12.09 2.22 14.18
N ARG A 10 -12.27 2.60 15.46
CA ARG A 10 -12.76 1.68 16.49
C ARG A 10 -14.16 1.15 16.17
N ALA A 11 -15.09 2.04 15.81
CA ALA A 11 -16.44 1.65 15.46
C ALA A 11 -16.49 0.70 14.25
N CYS A 12 -15.61 0.86 13.27
CA CYS A 12 -15.48 -0.08 12.15
C CYS A 12 -15.09 -1.48 12.60
N LEU A 13 -14.14 -1.61 13.54
CA LEU A 13 -13.77 -2.92 14.10
C LEU A 13 -14.90 -3.54 14.92
N GLU A 14 -15.58 -2.75 15.75
CA GLU A 14 -16.75 -3.20 16.52
C GLU A 14 -17.90 -3.67 15.61
N ALA A 15 -18.03 -3.06 14.44
CA ALA A 15 -18.97 -3.48 13.40
C ALA A 15 -18.52 -4.74 12.62
N GLY A 16 -17.34 -5.29 12.92
CA GLY A 16 -16.84 -6.54 12.36
C GLY A 16 -15.84 -6.41 11.22
N ALA A 17 -15.24 -5.23 11.01
CA ALA A 17 -14.14 -5.11 10.05
C ALA A 17 -12.87 -5.85 10.53
N ASP A 18 -12.16 -6.53 9.62
CA ASP A 18 -10.90 -7.23 9.91
C ASP A 18 -9.67 -6.29 10.02
N GLY A 19 -9.88 -4.97 9.86
CA GLY A 19 -8.85 -3.95 9.96
C GLY A 19 -9.10 -2.76 9.06
N LEU A 20 -8.05 -1.98 8.80
CA LEU A 20 -8.14 -0.74 8.01
C LEU A 20 -7.25 -0.75 6.77
N PHE A 21 -7.72 -0.06 5.74
CA PHE A 21 -6.87 0.53 4.71
C PHE A 21 -6.65 2.00 5.07
N TYR A 22 -5.49 2.34 5.63
CA TYR A 22 -5.14 3.71 5.98
C TYR A 22 -4.25 4.32 4.91
N ALA A 23 -4.59 5.51 4.40
CA ALA A 23 -3.89 6.11 3.28
C ALA A 23 -3.49 7.57 3.53
N THR A 24 -2.28 7.93 3.12
CA THR A 24 -1.83 9.33 2.99
C THR A 24 -1.56 9.67 1.53
N ASN A 25 -1.96 10.86 1.10
CA ASN A 25 -1.76 11.41 -0.24
C ASN A 25 -0.85 12.65 -0.28
N VAL A 26 -0.39 13.11 0.88
CA VAL A 26 0.38 14.37 0.99
C VAL A 26 1.84 14.15 1.36
N ALA A 27 2.21 12.95 1.82
CA ALA A 27 3.56 12.64 2.30
C ALA A 27 4.56 12.39 1.16
N THR A 28 4.68 13.34 0.24
CA THR A 28 5.67 13.37 -0.84
C THR A 28 6.65 14.50 -0.63
N LYS A 29 7.89 14.33 -1.11
CA LYS A 29 8.95 15.35 -1.01
C LYS A 29 8.58 16.67 -1.73
N ALA A 30 7.62 16.63 -2.65
CA ALA A 30 7.14 17.81 -3.35
C ALA A 30 6.16 18.65 -2.51
N LEU A 31 5.47 18.04 -1.55
CA LEU A 31 4.40 18.67 -0.78
C LEU A 31 4.83 19.01 0.65
N MET A 32 5.71 18.21 1.25
CA MET A 32 6.22 18.46 2.59
C MET A 32 7.60 17.86 2.83
N ASP A 33 8.30 18.40 3.82
CA ASP A 33 9.55 17.84 4.34
C ASP A 33 9.29 16.84 5.49
N PRO A 34 10.31 16.07 5.90
CA PRO A 34 10.19 15.13 7.03
C PRO A 34 9.74 15.77 8.35
N ALA A 35 10.18 17.00 8.65
CA ALA A 35 9.85 17.67 9.91
C ALA A 35 8.37 18.04 9.96
N ALA A 36 7.82 18.52 8.85
CA ALA A 36 6.40 18.78 8.67
C ALA A 36 5.58 17.49 8.78
N CYS A 37 6.03 16.38 8.18
CA CYS A 37 5.36 15.07 8.31
C CYS A 37 5.27 14.62 9.78
N ARG A 38 6.38 14.71 10.53
CA ARG A 38 6.44 14.38 11.96
C ARG A 38 5.58 15.29 12.83
N ARG A 39 5.40 16.55 12.43
CA ARG A 39 4.61 17.53 13.19
C ARG A 39 3.12 17.46 12.89
N PHE A 40 2.76 17.28 11.63
CA PHE A 40 1.38 17.51 11.15
C PHE A 40 0.65 16.25 10.71
N GLN A 41 1.34 15.12 10.52
CA GLN A 41 0.71 13.86 10.13
C GLN A 41 0.84 12.80 11.21
N ARG A 42 2.09 12.44 11.56
CA ARG A 42 2.38 11.32 12.48
C ARG A 42 1.64 11.36 13.82
N PRO A 43 1.49 12.50 14.52
CA PRO A 43 0.78 12.56 15.81
C PRO A 43 -0.72 12.25 15.70
N PHE A 44 -1.28 12.35 14.49
CA PHE A 44 -2.69 12.06 14.21
C PHE A 44 -2.89 10.67 13.61
N ASP A 45 -1.90 10.16 12.85
CA ASP A 45 -1.93 8.80 12.30
C ASP A 45 -1.86 7.74 13.42
N LEU A 46 -0.91 7.89 14.35
CA LEU A 46 -0.61 6.86 15.35
C LEU A 46 -1.79 6.54 16.28
N PRO A 47 -2.57 7.51 16.80
CA PRO A 47 -3.77 7.19 17.58
C PRO A 47 -4.81 6.38 16.80
N ILE A 48 -4.99 6.68 15.51
CA ILE A 48 -5.95 5.96 14.64
C ILE A 48 -5.49 4.50 14.46
N LEU A 49 -4.23 4.31 14.13
CA LEU A 49 -3.65 2.97 13.95
C LEU A 49 -3.61 2.19 15.28
N GLY A 50 -3.34 2.86 16.39
CA GLY A 50 -3.39 2.27 17.73
C GLY A 50 -4.78 1.80 18.13
N ALA A 51 -5.84 2.48 17.71
CA ALA A 51 -7.22 2.03 17.94
C ALA A 51 -7.56 0.71 17.23
N VAL A 52 -6.76 0.32 16.23
CA VAL A 52 -6.97 -0.91 15.44
C VAL A 52 -5.80 -1.88 15.51
N GLU A 53 -4.89 -1.73 16.47
CA GLU A 53 -3.69 -2.58 16.58
C GLU A 53 -4.04 -4.06 16.80
N GLY A 54 -5.19 -4.36 17.43
CA GLY A 54 -5.70 -5.73 17.62
C GLY A 54 -6.38 -6.33 16.39
N ALA A 55 -6.52 -5.60 15.29
CA ALA A 55 -7.18 -6.10 14.08
C ALA A 55 -6.31 -7.13 13.34
N PRO A 56 -6.91 -8.15 12.71
CA PRO A 56 -6.18 -9.13 11.90
C PRO A 56 -5.28 -8.54 10.80
N PHE A 57 -5.76 -7.50 10.10
CA PHE A 57 -5.06 -6.96 8.95
C PHE A 57 -5.25 -5.45 8.77
N THR A 58 -4.22 -4.67 9.10
CA THR A 58 -4.17 -3.23 8.81
C THR A 58 -3.10 -2.93 7.78
N LEU A 59 -3.47 -2.17 6.74
CA LEU A 59 -2.62 -1.78 5.62
C LEU A 59 -2.35 -0.28 5.63
N MET A 60 -1.08 0.11 5.60
CA MET A 60 -0.66 1.49 5.35
C MET A 60 -0.38 1.70 3.86
N HIS A 61 -1.06 2.66 3.24
CA HIS A 61 -0.82 3.08 1.86
C HIS A 61 -0.20 4.47 1.81
N VAL A 62 0.99 4.57 1.22
CA VAL A 62 1.70 5.84 0.98
C VAL A 62 1.56 6.18 -0.50
N CYS A 63 0.66 7.10 -0.83
CA CYS A 63 0.34 7.45 -2.20
C CYS A 63 1.35 8.45 -2.78
N GLY A 64 1.67 8.28 -4.07
CA GLY A 64 2.49 9.20 -4.85
C GLY A 64 3.90 8.69 -5.12
N GLU A 65 4.66 9.51 -5.83
CA GLU A 65 6.07 9.29 -6.15
C GLU A 65 6.96 10.09 -5.20
N ALA A 66 8.24 9.73 -5.09
CA ALA A 66 9.21 10.38 -4.22
C ALA A 66 8.65 10.65 -2.79
N THR A 67 8.03 9.63 -2.23
CA THR A 67 7.35 9.66 -0.93
C THR A 67 8.35 9.84 0.22
N LEU A 68 7.84 10.28 1.36
CA LEU A 68 8.54 10.26 2.64
C LEU A 68 8.40 8.89 3.32
N PHE A 69 8.59 7.80 2.57
CA PHE A 69 8.34 6.42 3.03
C PHE A 69 8.91 6.10 4.43
N GLU A 70 10.12 6.59 4.73
CA GLU A 70 10.80 6.34 6.01
C GLU A 70 10.06 6.90 7.23
N GLU A 71 9.20 7.90 7.06
CA GLU A 71 8.41 8.46 8.16
C GLU A 71 7.31 7.51 8.65
N PHE A 72 7.03 6.46 7.88
CA PHE A 72 5.98 5.48 8.11
C PHE A 72 6.51 4.07 8.38
N ALA A 73 7.81 3.82 8.17
CA ALA A 73 8.35 2.46 8.12
C ALA A 73 8.20 1.67 9.44
N ASP A 74 8.03 2.38 10.56
CA ASP A 74 7.83 1.85 11.89
C ASP A 74 6.36 1.86 12.37
N TYR A 75 5.40 2.19 11.49
CA TYR A 75 3.99 2.21 11.86
C TYR A 75 3.48 0.81 12.24
N PRO A 76 2.59 0.70 13.25
CA PRO A 76 2.10 -0.58 13.77
C PRO A 76 1.04 -1.19 12.83
N VAL A 77 1.46 -1.60 11.64
CA VAL A 77 0.58 -2.16 10.59
C VAL A 77 1.05 -3.54 10.14
N THR A 78 0.13 -4.30 9.56
CA THR A 78 0.38 -5.66 9.06
C THR A 78 1.16 -5.65 7.74
N ALA A 79 0.85 -4.68 6.88
CA ALA A 79 1.45 -4.54 5.56
C ALA A 79 1.57 -3.09 5.10
N PHE A 80 2.43 -2.85 4.11
CA PHE A 80 2.63 -1.55 3.48
C PHE A 80 2.34 -1.61 1.97
N SER A 81 1.78 -0.54 1.43
CA SER A 81 1.51 -0.34 0.01
C SER A 81 2.05 1.01 -0.44
N TRP A 82 2.69 1.04 -1.59
CA TRP A 82 3.17 2.25 -2.25
C TRP A 82 3.41 1.97 -3.73
N ALA A 83 3.58 3.02 -4.53
CA ALA A 83 3.95 2.85 -5.93
C ALA A 83 5.44 2.60 -6.11
N VAL A 84 5.82 1.59 -6.91
CA VAL A 84 7.22 1.34 -7.30
C VAL A 84 7.59 2.33 -8.40
N ALA A 85 7.85 3.57 -7.97
CA ALA A 85 8.10 4.73 -8.83
C ALA A 85 9.44 5.39 -8.47
N PRO A 86 10.00 6.26 -9.35
CA PRO A 86 11.24 6.97 -9.05
C PRO A 86 11.20 7.67 -7.67
N GLY A 87 12.24 7.45 -6.87
CA GLY A 87 12.36 8.01 -5.53
C GLY A 87 11.64 7.26 -4.41
N ASN A 88 10.85 6.21 -4.73
CA ASN A 88 10.30 5.26 -3.78
C ASN A 88 11.17 3.99 -3.72
N PRO A 89 11.10 3.21 -2.62
CA PRO A 89 11.81 1.93 -2.55
C PRO A 89 11.21 0.89 -3.51
N SER A 90 12.02 -0.10 -3.91
CA SER A 90 11.51 -1.33 -4.54
C SER A 90 10.70 -2.16 -3.52
N LEU A 91 9.93 -3.16 -3.98
CA LEU A 91 9.17 -4.04 -3.07
C LEU A 91 10.08 -4.72 -2.05
N ALA A 92 11.19 -5.32 -2.51
CA ALA A 92 12.16 -5.98 -1.65
C ALA A 92 12.83 -5.01 -0.68
N GLU A 93 13.09 -3.78 -1.12
CA GLU A 93 13.65 -2.74 -0.27
C GLU A 93 12.70 -2.28 0.83
N GLY A 94 11.44 -1.99 0.49
CA GLY A 94 10.42 -1.64 1.47
C GLY A 94 10.17 -2.77 2.46
N ARG A 95 10.19 -4.04 2.02
CA ARG A 95 10.12 -5.22 2.90
C ARG A 95 11.28 -5.28 3.88
N ARG A 96 12.51 -4.99 3.44
CA ARG A 96 13.70 -4.97 4.31
C ARG A 96 13.61 -3.86 5.35
N ARG A 97 13.17 -2.66 4.95
CA ARG A 97 13.06 -1.48 5.82
C ARG A 97 11.97 -1.63 6.88
N THR A 98 10.82 -2.19 6.52
CA THR A 98 9.64 -2.26 7.41
C THR A 98 9.56 -3.54 8.23
N GLY A 99 10.17 -4.64 7.76
CA GLY A 99 9.95 -5.93 8.40
C GLY A 99 8.59 -6.58 8.07
N ARG A 100 7.73 -5.94 7.27
CA ARG A 100 6.31 -6.30 7.06
C ARG A 100 5.99 -6.72 5.62
N ALA A 101 4.86 -7.40 5.41
CA ALA A 101 4.40 -7.74 4.07
C ALA A 101 4.15 -6.48 3.21
N VAL A 102 4.22 -6.63 1.90
CA VAL A 102 4.06 -5.55 0.93
C VAL A 102 2.87 -5.82 0.02
N VAL A 103 2.15 -4.76 -0.36
CA VAL A 103 1.04 -4.80 -1.32
C VAL A 103 1.37 -3.92 -2.51
N GLY A 104 1.57 -4.53 -3.68
CA GLY A 104 1.96 -3.80 -4.89
C GLY A 104 2.45 -4.74 -6.00
N GLY A 105 3.09 -4.16 -7.02
CA GLY A 105 3.68 -4.90 -8.14
C GLY A 105 2.89 -4.82 -9.45
N LEU A 106 1.74 -4.15 -9.45
CA LEU A 106 0.97 -3.81 -10.64
C LEU A 106 0.83 -2.30 -10.73
N PRO A 107 0.85 -1.68 -11.92
CA PRO A 107 0.68 -0.25 -12.03
C PRO A 107 -0.72 0.19 -11.59
N ALA A 108 -0.82 1.42 -11.12
CA ALA A 108 -2.07 2.08 -10.80
C ALA A 108 -2.68 2.78 -12.03
N LYS A 109 -3.77 3.52 -11.81
CA LYS A 109 -4.29 4.48 -12.79
C LYS A 109 -3.27 5.60 -13.10
N PRO A 110 -3.25 6.13 -14.33
CA PRO A 110 -4.00 5.66 -15.49
C PRO A 110 -3.32 4.48 -16.20
N GLY A 111 -2.06 4.17 -15.86
CA GLY A 111 -1.21 3.25 -16.62
C GLY A 111 -1.82 1.87 -16.83
N ILE A 112 -2.47 1.31 -15.80
CA ILE A 112 -3.05 -0.03 -15.87
C ILE A 112 -4.07 -0.21 -17.00
N ALA A 113 -4.90 0.80 -17.27
CA ALA A 113 -5.97 0.71 -18.26
C ALA A 113 -5.45 0.56 -19.70
N SER A 114 -4.20 0.96 -19.95
CA SER A 114 -3.56 0.88 -21.26
C SER A 114 -2.75 -0.41 -21.47
N MET A 115 -2.73 -1.30 -20.48
CA MET A 115 -1.93 -2.52 -20.52
C MET A 115 -2.61 -3.66 -21.26
N THR A 116 -1.80 -4.63 -21.66
CA THR A 116 -2.28 -5.93 -22.15
C THR A 116 -2.28 -6.96 -21.02
N PRO A 117 -3.16 -7.99 -21.07
CA PRO A 117 -3.12 -9.12 -20.15
C PRO A 117 -1.73 -9.76 -20.01
N ARG A 118 -1.00 -9.89 -21.13
CA ARG A 118 0.37 -10.40 -21.13
C ARG A 118 1.31 -9.54 -20.29
N ALA A 119 1.27 -8.22 -20.50
CA ALA A 119 2.14 -7.30 -19.76
C ALA A 119 1.80 -7.27 -18.26
N ILE A 120 0.53 -7.42 -17.88
CA ILE A 120 0.13 -7.57 -16.48
C ILE A 120 0.68 -8.86 -15.88
N LYS A 121 0.58 -9.98 -16.61
CA LYS A 121 1.14 -11.27 -16.18
C LYS A 121 2.65 -11.21 -15.98
N GLU A 122 3.38 -10.58 -16.90
CA GLU A 122 4.82 -10.37 -16.83
C GLU A 122 5.21 -9.53 -15.59
N ARG A 123 4.49 -8.44 -15.32
CA ARG A 123 4.71 -7.62 -14.11
C ARG A 123 4.42 -8.37 -12.82
N ALA A 124 3.31 -9.11 -12.77
CA ALA A 124 2.97 -9.96 -11.65
C ALA A 124 4.08 -10.99 -11.35
N ALA A 125 4.59 -11.67 -12.40
CA ALA A 125 5.68 -12.62 -12.27
C ALA A 125 7.00 -11.97 -11.83
N ALA A 126 7.28 -10.76 -12.29
CA ALA A 126 8.45 -9.99 -11.85
C ALA A 126 8.38 -9.64 -10.36
N ALA A 127 7.23 -9.16 -9.87
CA ALA A 127 7.02 -8.87 -8.46
C ALA A 127 7.15 -10.13 -7.58
N VAL A 128 6.58 -11.26 -8.04
CA VAL A 128 6.71 -12.56 -7.36
C VAL A 128 8.16 -13.01 -7.29
N THR A 129 8.93 -12.83 -8.37
CA THR A 129 10.36 -13.16 -8.43
C THR A 129 11.18 -12.26 -7.50
N GLU A 130 10.96 -10.94 -7.53
CA GLU A 130 11.63 -9.97 -6.65
C GLU A 130 11.45 -10.33 -5.17
N MET A 131 10.26 -10.80 -4.81
CA MET A 131 9.87 -11.10 -3.44
C MET A 131 10.10 -12.57 -3.03
N ASP A 132 10.75 -13.38 -3.89
CA ASP A 132 10.97 -14.82 -3.66
C ASP A 132 9.66 -15.56 -3.29
N GLY A 133 8.54 -15.12 -3.86
CA GLY A 133 7.22 -15.66 -3.60
C GLY A 133 6.69 -15.53 -2.17
N ARG A 134 7.30 -14.68 -1.32
CA ARG A 134 6.92 -14.50 0.09
C ARG A 134 6.73 -13.04 0.43
N TRP A 135 5.96 -12.77 1.48
CA TRP A 135 5.72 -11.40 1.98
C TRP A 135 5.11 -10.42 0.96
N LEU A 136 4.50 -10.94 -0.10
CA LEU A 136 3.88 -10.16 -1.17
C LEU A 136 2.38 -10.49 -1.22
N LEU A 137 1.55 -9.45 -1.18
CA LEU A 137 0.18 -9.48 -1.66
C LEU A 137 0.18 -8.73 -2.99
N LEU A 138 0.01 -9.46 -4.10
CA LEU A 138 0.02 -8.84 -5.41
C LEU A 138 -1.20 -7.93 -5.56
N GLY A 139 -0.97 -6.66 -5.88
CA GLY A 139 -2.03 -5.67 -6.05
C GLY A 139 -1.53 -4.46 -6.84
N PRO A 140 -2.44 -3.53 -7.17
CA PRO A 140 -2.05 -2.28 -7.79
C PRO A 140 -1.30 -1.39 -6.79
N ASP A 141 -0.33 -0.67 -7.32
CA ASP A 141 0.55 0.30 -6.64
C ASP A 141 -0.21 1.48 -6.01
N CYS A 142 -1.47 1.69 -6.42
CA CYS A 142 -2.45 2.64 -5.89
C CYS A 142 -3.84 2.25 -6.44
N SER A 143 -4.80 3.18 -6.50
CA SER A 143 -6.12 2.92 -7.08
C SER A 143 -6.08 2.64 -8.58
N ILE A 144 -7.01 1.81 -9.05
CA ILE A 144 -7.33 1.60 -10.48
C ILE A 144 -8.65 2.30 -10.80
N ASN A 145 -8.95 2.52 -12.08
CA ASN A 145 -10.24 3.10 -12.46
C ASN A 145 -11.36 2.02 -12.41
N PRO A 146 -12.61 2.39 -12.10
CA PRO A 146 -13.72 1.43 -12.11
C PRO A 146 -13.97 0.73 -13.45
N ASP A 147 -13.56 1.36 -14.56
CA ASP A 147 -13.65 0.83 -15.92
C ASP A 147 -12.41 0.04 -16.36
N THR A 148 -11.47 -0.23 -15.44
CA THR A 148 -10.31 -1.10 -15.74
C THR A 148 -10.81 -2.48 -16.19
N PRO A 149 -10.44 -2.96 -17.38
CA PRO A 149 -10.92 -4.25 -17.88
C PRO A 149 -10.61 -5.42 -16.94
N ASP A 150 -11.62 -6.24 -16.63
CA ASP A 150 -11.49 -7.38 -15.71
C ASP A 150 -10.46 -8.43 -16.16
N ASP A 151 -10.19 -8.54 -17.46
CA ASP A 151 -9.24 -9.48 -18.01
C ASP A 151 -7.80 -9.19 -17.55
N LEU A 152 -7.47 -7.93 -17.25
CA LEU A 152 -6.21 -7.55 -16.62
C LEU A 152 -6.08 -8.15 -15.22
N MET A 153 -7.13 -8.09 -14.40
CA MET A 153 -7.12 -8.69 -13.06
C MET A 153 -7.07 -10.22 -13.12
N ARG A 154 -7.78 -10.84 -14.08
CA ARG A 154 -7.69 -12.28 -14.34
C ARG A 154 -6.27 -12.69 -14.75
N ALA A 155 -5.60 -11.88 -15.57
CA ALA A 155 -4.23 -12.15 -16.00
C ALA A 155 -3.22 -12.05 -14.84
N ALA A 156 -3.39 -11.08 -13.94
CA ALA A 156 -2.58 -10.99 -12.71
C ALA A 156 -2.75 -12.25 -11.84
N ARG A 157 -4.00 -12.68 -11.62
CA ARG A 157 -4.29 -13.92 -10.87
C ARG A 157 -3.67 -15.16 -11.52
N ALA A 158 -3.73 -15.27 -12.84
CA ALA A 158 -3.17 -16.40 -13.57
C ALA A 158 -1.64 -16.51 -13.45
N ALA A 159 -0.93 -15.41 -13.13
CA ALA A 159 0.50 -15.44 -12.85
C ALA A 159 0.83 -16.18 -11.53
N LEU A 160 -0.11 -16.22 -10.58
CA LEU A 160 0.10 -16.82 -9.25
C LEU A 160 -0.16 -18.34 -9.23
N GLY A 161 -1.01 -18.84 -10.13
CA GLY A 161 -1.46 -20.25 -10.17
C GLY A 161 -0.60 -21.19 -11.02
N ALA A 162 0.54 -20.74 -11.55
CA ALA A 162 1.44 -21.56 -12.38
C ALA A 162 2.52 -22.30 -11.57
N ARG A 163 2.21 -22.66 -10.31
CA ARG A 163 3.12 -23.38 -9.41
C ARG A 163 2.66 -24.80 -9.19
#